data_AF-A0A366FJZ8-F1
#
_entry.id   AF-A0A366FJZ8-F1
#
_cell.length_a   1.000
_cell.length_b   1.000
_cell.length_c   1.000
_cell.angle_alpha   90.00
_cell.angle_beta   90.00
_cell.angle_gamma   90.00
#
_symmetry.space_group_name_H-M   'P 1'
#
loop_
_entity.id
_entity.type
_entity.pdbx_description
1 polymer ?
#
loop_
_entity_poly.entity_id
_entity_poly.type
_entity_poly.pdbx_seq_one_letter_code
_entity_poly.pdbx_strand_id
1 'polypeptide(L)'
;SEMSARDVADMAVAELVDEFRLLADELGTPWDSRRPERFERTPERAARIARMNALTPEMRRRAPAATISALMLDPDVDVRMWAAMRFGEFDRELSNAAFAGAREKVSPREALALIEHARTPPPVLPTLAQMSDDDLVARFSDACLREFWTRHCGGGRIPLDIELRNTIDDEVDEIVAEFRRRGTCDRLLPLLDSPNITTRAEAARATVRIAPERAAKALEAVSKSGDSWELGRAGQSLRSYEEEGVIPPRTPSQS
;
A
#
# COMPACT_ATOMS: atom_id res chain seq x y z
N SER A 1 -22.55 -33.58 -3.07
CA SER A 1 -21.76 -34.57 -2.35
C SER A 1 -20.79 -33.81 -1.47
N GLU A 2 -20.88 -33.93 -0.15
CA GLU A 2 -19.96 -33.27 0.77
C GLU A 2 -18.61 -33.98 0.65
N MET A 3 -17.60 -33.30 0.09
CA MET A 3 -16.28 -33.88 -0.08
C MET A 3 -15.65 -34.06 1.31
N SER A 4 -15.33 -35.30 1.67
CA SER A 4 -14.84 -35.62 3.00
C SER A 4 -13.40 -35.13 3.18
N ALA A 5 -12.95 -34.92 4.43
CA ALA A 5 -11.54 -34.63 4.70
C ALA A 5 -10.59 -35.71 4.17
N ARG A 6 -11.09 -36.95 4.02
CA ARG A 6 -10.35 -38.06 3.42
C ARG A 6 -10.13 -37.86 1.92
N ASP A 7 -11.12 -37.29 1.24
CA ASP A 7 -11.05 -37.03 -0.20
C ASP A 7 -9.94 -36.01 -0.51
N VAL A 8 -9.75 -35.01 0.36
CA VAL A 8 -8.68 -34.01 0.22
C VAL A 8 -7.29 -34.60 0.48
N ALA A 9 -7.18 -35.53 1.45
CA ALA A 9 -5.90 -36.15 1.78
C ALA A 9 -5.34 -37.01 0.64
N ASP A 10 -6.22 -37.58 -0.18
CA ASP A 10 -5.85 -38.46 -1.30
C ASP A 10 -5.52 -37.68 -2.60
N MET A 11 -5.89 -36.39 -2.69
CA MET A 11 -5.58 -35.54 -3.86
C MET A 11 -4.08 -35.40 -4.09
N ALA A 12 -3.64 -35.37 -5.34
CA ALA A 12 -2.29 -34.98 -5.71
C ALA A 12 -2.06 -33.48 -5.46
N VAL A 13 -0.79 -33.04 -5.34
CA VAL A 13 -0.45 -31.62 -5.11
C VAL A 13 -1.01 -30.71 -6.21
N ALA A 14 -0.97 -31.15 -7.47
CA ALA A 14 -1.53 -30.38 -8.58
C ALA A 14 -3.05 -30.18 -8.42
N GLU A 15 -3.78 -31.23 -8.06
CA GLU A 15 -5.23 -31.18 -7.82
C GLU A 15 -5.56 -30.27 -6.63
N LEU A 16 -4.76 -30.30 -5.56
CA LEU A 16 -4.92 -29.38 -4.42
C LEU A 16 -4.79 -27.92 -4.86
N VAL A 17 -3.83 -27.61 -5.72
CA VAL A 17 -3.57 -26.26 -6.24
C VAL A 17 -4.71 -25.79 -7.15
N ASP A 18 -5.19 -26.64 -8.06
CA ASP A 18 -6.27 -26.28 -8.97
C ASP A 18 -7.58 -26.07 -8.22
N GLU A 19 -7.89 -26.93 -7.25
CA GLU A 19 -9.05 -26.76 -6.38
C GLU A 19 -8.94 -25.49 -5.51
N PHE A 20 -7.75 -25.19 -5.00
CA PHE A 20 -7.53 -23.94 -4.27
C PHE A 20 -7.85 -22.71 -5.13
N ARG A 21 -7.37 -22.68 -6.38
CA ARG A 21 -7.64 -21.58 -7.31
C ARG A 21 -9.13 -21.42 -7.58
N LEU A 22 -9.81 -22.53 -7.88
CA LEU A 22 -11.26 -22.54 -8.12
C LEU A 22 -12.02 -21.97 -6.92
N LEU A 23 -11.75 -22.47 -5.71
CA LEU A 23 -12.43 -21.99 -4.51
C LEU A 23 -12.10 -20.54 -4.20
N ALA A 24 -10.86 -20.10 -4.42
CA ALA A 24 -10.47 -18.71 -4.20
C ALA A 24 -11.24 -17.76 -5.12
N ASP A 25 -11.33 -18.05 -6.42
CA ASP A 25 -12.17 -17.27 -7.35
C ASP A 25 -13.65 -17.33 -6.92
N GLU A 26 -14.21 -18.51 -6.68
CA GLU A 26 -15.64 -18.62 -6.30
C GLU A 26 -15.99 -17.88 -5.00
N LEU A 27 -15.09 -17.89 -4.02
CA LEU A 27 -15.28 -17.20 -2.73
C LEU A 27 -15.12 -15.68 -2.84
N GLY A 28 -14.32 -15.22 -3.80
CA GLY A 28 -13.93 -13.83 -3.96
C GLY A 28 -13.18 -13.25 -2.77
N THR A 29 -12.78 -11.98 -2.90
CA THR A 29 -12.19 -11.20 -1.80
C THR A 29 -12.66 -9.74 -1.85
N PRO A 30 -12.71 -9.02 -0.71
CA PRO A 30 -13.15 -7.62 -0.68
C PRO A 30 -12.36 -6.67 -1.59
N TRP A 31 -11.21 -7.10 -2.11
CA TRP A 31 -10.38 -6.36 -3.06
C TRP A 31 -10.90 -6.45 -4.50
N ASP A 32 -11.79 -7.39 -4.81
CA ASP A 32 -12.57 -7.41 -6.05
C ASP A 32 -14.01 -6.94 -5.80
N SER A 33 -14.24 -5.64 -5.97
CA SER A 33 -15.56 -5.02 -5.80
C SER A 33 -16.55 -5.32 -6.93
N ARG A 34 -16.14 -6.04 -7.99
CA ARG A 34 -16.98 -6.31 -9.16
C ARG A 34 -18.07 -7.35 -8.90
N ARG A 35 -17.94 -8.15 -7.83
CA ARG A 35 -18.81 -9.31 -7.54
C ARG A 35 -19.26 -9.35 -6.07
N PRO A 36 -19.98 -8.31 -5.58
CA PRO A 36 -20.39 -8.23 -4.18
C PRO A 36 -21.28 -9.40 -3.72
N GLU A 37 -22.01 -10.03 -4.65
CA GLU A 37 -22.86 -11.20 -4.39
C GLU A 37 -22.08 -12.41 -3.85
N ARG A 38 -20.76 -12.50 -4.14
CA ARG A 38 -19.89 -13.56 -3.60
C ARG A 38 -19.74 -13.53 -2.08
N PHE A 39 -20.09 -12.42 -1.43
CA PHE A 39 -20.02 -12.25 0.03
C PHE A 39 -21.32 -12.57 0.75
N GLU A 40 -22.39 -12.91 0.03
CA GLU A 40 -23.66 -13.31 0.63
C GLU A 40 -23.49 -14.56 1.50
N ARG A 41 -24.14 -14.55 2.66
CA ARG A 41 -24.07 -15.66 3.61
C ARG A 41 -25.03 -16.76 3.17
N THR A 42 -24.56 -17.63 2.28
CA THR A 42 -25.31 -18.80 1.82
C THR A 42 -24.70 -20.11 2.33
N PRO A 43 -25.50 -21.20 2.41
CA PRO A 43 -24.98 -22.54 2.71
C PRO A 43 -23.87 -22.99 1.75
N GLU A 44 -23.99 -22.65 0.46
CA GLU A 44 -23.00 -22.99 -0.57
C GLU A 44 -21.67 -22.30 -0.30
N ARG A 45 -21.70 -21.02 0.10
CA ARG A 45 -20.48 -20.29 0.46
C ARG A 45 -19.83 -20.87 1.72
N ALA A 46 -20.64 -21.25 2.72
CA ALA A 46 -20.13 -21.91 3.92
C ALA A 46 -19.44 -23.23 3.59
N ALA A 47 -20.01 -24.03 2.68
CA ALA A 47 -19.42 -25.28 2.20
C ALA A 47 -18.08 -25.04 1.48
N ARG A 48 -17.99 -24.02 0.62
CA ARG A 48 -16.72 -23.63 -0.03
C ARG A 48 -15.65 -23.21 0.98
N ILE A 49 -16.00 -22.44 2.01
CA ILE A 49 -15.07 -22.06 3.08
C ILE A 49 -14.58 -23.30 3.84
N ALA A 50 -15.48 -24.22 4.17
CA ALA A 50 -15.12 -25.47 4.83
C ALA A 50 -14.13 -26.28 3.97
N ARG A 51 -14.36 -26.35 2.65
CA ARG A 51 -13.46 -27.02 1.70
C ARG A 51 -12.10 -26.32 1.62
N MET A 52 -12.06 -25.00 1.51
CA MET A 52 -10.82 -24.20 1.54
C MET A 52 -10.03 -24.43 2.84
N ASN A 53 -10.73 -24.50 3.99
CA ASN A 53 -10.12 -24.80 5.28
C ASN A 53 -9.55 -26.23 5.36
N ALA A 54 -10.15 -27.21 4.69
CA ALA A 54 -9.65 -28.57 4.62
C ALA A 54 -8.43 -28.72 3.69
N LEU A 55 -8.39 -27.97 2.58
CA LEU A 55 -7.26 -27.96 1.64
C LEU A 55 -6.00 -27.34 2.24
N THR A 56 -6.16 -26.25 2.97
CA THR A 56 -5.03 -25.43 3.44
C THR A 56 -3.98 -26.25 4.21
N PRO A 57 -4.32 -27.06 5.24
CA PRO A 57 -3.33 -27.89 5.95
C PRO A 57 -2.62 -28.91 5.06
N GLU A 58 -3.33 -29.54 4.12
CA GLU A 58 -2.74 -30.52 3.20
C GLU A 58 -1.76 -29.87 2.23
N MET A 59 -2.11 -28.68 1.71
CA MET A 59 -1.18 -27.88 0.90
C MET A 59 0.06 -27.49 1.72
N ARG A 60 -0.10 -27.01 2.97
CA ARG A 60 1.05 -26.69 3.83
C ARG A 60 1.99 -27.87 4.03
N ARG A 61 1.43 -29.08 4.16
CA ARG A 61 2.18 -30.30 4.44
C ARG A 61 2.92 -30.83 3.21
N ARG A 62 2.36 -30.66 2.01
CA ARG A 62 2.76 -31.42 0.82
C ARG A 62 3.21 -30.56 -0.36
N ALA A 63 2.70 -29.35 -0.49
CA ALA A 63 3.04 -28.49 -1.61
C ALA A 63 4.45 -27.90 -1.42
N PRO A 64 5.31 -27.92 -2.46
CA PRO A 64 6.59 -27.22 -2.40
C PRO A 64 6.40 -25.73 -2.12
N ALA A 65 7.32 -25.10 -1.39
CA ALA A 65 7.26 -23.68 -1.08
C ALA A 65 7.14 -22.82 -2.35
N ALA A 66 7.88 -23.16 -3.42
CA ALA A 66 7.79 -22.47 -4.71
C ALA A 66 6.37 -22.50 -5.33
N THR A 67 5.62 -23.60 -5.14
CA THR A 67 4.23 -23.71 -5.59
C THR A 67 3.31 -22.78 -4.80
N ILE A 68 3.52 -22.67 -3.49
CA ILE A 68 2.77 -21.75 -2.63
C ILE A 68 3.09 -20.29 -2.97
N SER A 69 4.38 -19.94 -3.15
CA SER A 69 4.80 -18.60 -3.58
C SER A 69 4.20 -18.24 -4.95
N ALA A 70 4.09 -19.20 -5.87
CA ALA A 70 3.46 -18.98 -7.17
C ALA A 70 1.98 -18.57 -7.05
N LEU A 71 1.24 -19.08 -6.05
CA LEU A 71 -0.14 -18.65 -5.79
C LEU A 71 -0.21 -17.21 -5.27
N MET A 72 0.77 -16.74 -4.51
CA MET A 72 0.86 -15.33 -4.10
C MET A 72 1.26 -14.39 -5.24
N LEU A 73 1.71 -14.94 -6.37
CA LEU A 73 2.03 -14.23 -7.61
C LEU A 73 0.96 -14.44 -8.69
N ASP A 74 -0.15 -15.10 -8.37
CA ASP A 74 -1.19 -15.42 -9.34
C ASP A 74 -1.78 -14.12 -9.92
N PRO A 75 -2.04 -14.05 -11.24
CA PRO A 75 -2.65 -12.88 -11.87
C PRO A 75 -4.04 -12.59 -11.31
N ASP A 76 -4.77 -13.61 -10.85
CA ASP A 76 -6.06 -13.44 -10.21
C ASP A 76 -5.89 -12.87 -8.79
N VAL A 77 -6.56 -11.75 -8.51
CA VAL A 77 -6.46 -11.06 -7.20
C VAL A 77 -7.04 -11.92 -6.07
N ASP A 78 -8.10 -12.68 -6.33
CA ASP A 78 -8.76 -13.48 -5.30
C ASP A 78 -7.88 -14.67 -4.92
N VAL A 79 -7.33 -15.39 -5.91
CA VAL A 79 -6.34 -16.46 -5.69
C VAL A 79 -5.18 -15.97 -4.85
N ARG A 80 -4.62 -14.82 -5.26
CA ARG A 80 -3.47 -14.23 -4.60
C ARG A 80 -3.77 -13.81 -3.16
N MET A 81 -4.90 -13.17 -2.91
CA MET A 81 -5.27 -12.69 -1.57
C MET A 81 -5.55 -13.87 -0.63
N TRP A 82 -6.24 -14.91 -1.12
CA TRP A 82 -6.41 -16.15 -0.36
C TRP A 82 -5.07 -16.81 -0.04
N ALA A 83 -4.15 -16.87 -1.00
CA ALA A 83 -2.82 -17.45 -0.77
C ALA A 83 -2.03 -16.64 0.27
N ALA A 84 -2.01 -15.32 0.16
CA ALA A 84 -1.33 -14.43 1.10
C ALA A 84 -1.89 -14.55 2.53
N MET A 85 -3.22 -14.65 2.69
CA MET A 85 -3.88 -14.85 3.99
C MET A 85 -3.59 -16.21 4.62
N ARG A 86 -3.52 -17.27 3.80
CA ARG A 86 -3.44 -18.65 4.29
C ARG A 86 -2.01 -19.15 4.46
N PHE A 87 -1.07 -18.62 3.70
CA PHE A 87 0.30 -19.15 3.65
C PHE A 87 1.37 -18.09 3.93
N GLY A 88 1.01 -16.94 4.52
CA GLY A 88 1.95 -15.85 4.80
C GLY A 88 3.13 -16.23 5.69
N GLU A 89 3.07 -17.37 6.39
CA GLU A 89 4.19 -17.94 7.13
C GLU A 89 5.30 -18.53 6.25
N PHE A 90 5.00 -18.91 5.01
CA PHE A 90 6.00 -19.45 4.06
C PHE A 90 6.87 -18.34 3.48
N ASP A 91 6.23 -17.21 3.16
CA ASP A 91 6.89 -16.04 2.61
C ASP A 91 6.12 -14.79 3.04
N ARG A 92 6.50 -14.26 4.20
CA ARG A 92 5.83 -13.11 4.81
C ARG A 92 6.00 -11.85 3.98
N GLU A 93 7.13 -11.72 3.31
CA GLU A 93 7.44 -10.58 2.47
C GLU A 93 6.57 -10.58 1.20
N LEU A 94 6.50 -11.71 0.51
CA LEU A 94 5.64 -11.87 -0.66
C LEU A 94 4.15 -11.75 -0.30
N SER A 95 3.72 -12.28 0.85
CA SER A 95 2.35 -12.10 1.35
C SER A 95 2.04 -10.61 1.57
N ASN A 96 2.93 -9.86 2.23
CA ASN A 96 2.77 -8.41 2.38
C ASN A 96 2.71 -7.68 1.04
N ALA A 97 3.57 -8.05 0.10
CA ALA A 97 3.60 -7.47 -1.25
C ALA A 97 2.34 -7.80 -2.04
N ALA A 98 1.75 -8.98 -1.86
CA ALA A 98 0.47 -9.33 -2.45
C ALA A 98 -0.65 -8.40 -1.97
N PHE A 99 -0.77 -8.18 -0.65
CA PHE A 99 -1.78 -7.26 -0.09
C PHE A 99 -1.55 -5.82 -0.52
N ALA A 100 -0.30 -5.35 -0.44
CA ALA A 100 0.06 -4.01 -0.85
C ALA A 100 -0.20 -3.80 -2.34
N GLY A 101 0.19 -4.75 -3.19
CA GLY A 101 -0.09 -4.72 -4.62
C GLY A 101 -1.58 -4.67 -4.96
N ALA A 102 -2.42 -5.44 -4.24
CA ALA A 102 -3.87 -5.36 -4.43
C ALA A 102 -4.45 -4.00 -4.03
N ARG A 103 -3.97 -3.38 -2.94
CA ARG A 103 -4.41 -2.05 -2.51
C ARG A 103 -3.96 -0.96 -3.49
N GLU A 104 -2.69 -1.01 -3.90
CA GLU A 104 -2.06 -0.01 -4.78
C GLU A 104 -2.24 -0.29 -6.27
N LYS A 105 -2.98 -1.35 -6.63
CA LYS A 105 -3.26 -1.76 -8.01
C LYS A 105 -1.99 -2.01 -8.83
N VAL A 106 -0.94 -2.52 -8.20
CA VAL A 106 0.31 -2.97 -8.83
C VAL A 106 0.46 -4.49 -8.71
N SER A 107 1.31 -5.08 -9.54
CA SER A 107 1.59 -6.51 -9.40
C SER A 107 2.36 -6.78 -8.09
N PRO A 108 2.30 -7.99 -7.51
CA PRO A 108 3.06 -8.30 -6.30
C PRO A 108 4.58 -8.21 -6.52
N ARG A 109 5.05 -8.51 -7.73
CA ARG A 109 6.47 -8.36 -8.09
C ARG A 109 6.89 -6.90 -8.08
N GLU A 110 6.03 -6.03 -8.60
CA GLU A 110 6.24 -4.59 -8.58
C GLU A 110 6.19 -4.05 -7.15
N ALA A 111 5.22 -4.50 -6.34
CA ALA A 111 5.16 -4.17 -4.92
C ALA A 111 6.43 -4.63 -4.18
N LEU A 112 6.96 -5.83 -4.44
CA LEU A 112 8.22 -6.29 -3.86
C LEU A 112 9.38 -5.37 -4.23
N ALA A 113 9.53 -5.04 -5.52
CA ALA A 113 10.58 -4.11 -5.97
C ALA A 113 10.46 -2.74 -5.31
N LEU A 114 9.24 -2.23 -5.12
CA LEU A 114 8.98 -0.95 -4.43
C LEU A 114 9.28 -1.03 -2.93
N ILE A 115 9.02 -2.17 -2.28
CA ILE A 115 9.39 -2.43 -0.89
C ILE A 115 10.91 -2.48 -0.72
N GLU A 116 11.60 -3.21 -1.59
CA GLU A 116 13.06 -3.28 -1.61
C GLU A 116 13.68 -1.90 -1.83
N HIS A 117 13.12 -1.13 -2.78
CA HIS A 117 13.51 0.25 -3.01
C HIS A 117 13.28 1.13 -1.77
N ALA A 118 12.13 1.01 -1.12
CA ALA A 118 11.80 1.72 0.11
C ALA A 118 12.72 1.39 1.29
N ARG A 119 13.39 0.23 1.26
CA ARG A 119 14.40 -0.16 2.25
C ARG A 119 15.78 0.43 1.99
N THR A 120 15.99 1.05 0.83
CA THR A 120 17.26 1.67 0.49
C THR A 120 17.38 3.01 1.22
N PRO A 121 18.43 3.23 2.02
CA PRO A 121 18.63 4.49 2.70
C PRO A 121 18.84 5.63 1.68
N PRO A 122 18.62 6.89 2.09
CA PRO A 122 18.89 8.04 1.25
C PRO A 122 20.36 8.03 0.74
N PRO A 123 20.65 8.11 -0.57
CA PRO A 123 21.99 8.45 -1.03
C PRO A 123 22.49 9.77 -0.43
N VAL A 124 23.76 9.73 -0.04
CA VAL A 124 24.49 10.84 0.60
C VAL A 124 25.03 11.83 -0.43
N LEU A 125 25.27 11.37 -1.67
CA LEU A 125 25.82 12.18 -2.76
C LEU A 125 24.97 12.05 -4.04
N PRO A 126 24.86 13.12 -4.85
CA PRO A 126 25.27 14.49 -4.53
C PRO A 126 24.54 15.04 -3.30
N THR A 127 25.14 15.99 -2.57
CA THR A 127 24.43 16.64 -1.46
C THR A 127 23.26 17.46 -2.00
N LEU A 128 22.23 17.70 -1.18
CA LEU A 128 21.06 18.48 -1.61
C LEU A 128 21.46 19.86 -2.17
N ALA A 129 22.47 20.51 -1.59
CA ALA A 129 23.01 21.78 -2.06
C ALA A 129 23.70 21.73 -3.45
N GLN A 130 24.16 20.56 -3.88
CA GLN A 130 24.81 20.34 -5.17
C GLN A 130 23.82 19.97 -6.29
N MET A 131 22.63 19.51 -5.93
CA MET A 131 21.60 19.07 -6.88
C MET A 131 21.00 20.26 -7.64
N SER A 132 20.64 20.05 -8.91
CA SER A 132 19.77 20.98 -9.62
C SER A 132 18.37 20.96 -9.01
N ASP A 133 17.55 21.98 -9.27
CA ASP A 133 16.17 22.00 -8.76
C ASP A 133 15.35 20.83 -9.31
N ASP A 134 15.60 20.41 -10.56
CA ASP A 134 14.92 19.26 -11.17
C ASP A 134 15.33 17.93 -10.50
N ASP A 135 16.63 17.78 -10.19
CA ASP A 135 17.10 16.62 -9.43
C ASP A 135 16.51 16.61 -8.02
N LEU A 136 16.37 17.77 -7.37
CA LEU A 136 15.71 17.88 -6.06
C LEU A 136 14.23 17.49 -6.14
N VAL A 137 13.52 17.85 -7.21
CA VAL A 137 12.10 17.44 -7.40
C VAL A 137 12.00 15.93 -7.58
N ALA A 138 12.92 15.33 -8.35
CA ALA A 138 12.99 13.88 -8.50
C ALA A 138 13.31 13.20 -7.16
N ARG A 139 14.26 13.75 -6.40
CA ARG A 139 14.65 13.26 -5.08
C ARG A 139 13.52 13.33 -4.05
N PHE A 140 12.78 14.43 -4.06
CA PHE A 140 11.58 14.61 -3.24
C PHE A 140 10.53 13.53 -3.56
N SER A 141 10.23 13.34 -4.84
CA SER A 141 9.25 12.35 -5.28
C SER A 141 9.65 10.91 -4.91
N ASP A 142 10.95 10.61 -5.03
CA ASP A 142 11.54 9.34 -4.61
C ASP A 142 11.45 9.13 -3.09
N ALA A 143 11.82 10.12 -2.29
CA ALA A 143 11.74 10.05 -0.83
C ALA A 143 10.30 9.84 -0.35
N CYS A 144 9.34 10.59 -0.90
CA CYS A 144 7.91 10.38 -0.60
C CYS A 144 7.38 9.01 -1.07
N LEU A 145 7.91 8.46 -2.16
CA LEU A 145 7.56 7.10 -2.59
C LEU A 145 8.11 6.05 -1.61
N ARG A 146 9.34 6.19 -1.15
CA ARG A 146 9.93 5.32 -0.11
C ARG A 146 9.17 5.45 1.21
N GLU A 147 8.85 6.67 1.63
CA GLU A 147 8.01 6.97 2.80
C GLU A 147 6.64 6.26 2.70
N PHE A 148 5.99 6.36 1.54
CA PHE A 148 4.73 5.68 1.28
C PHE A 148 4.86 4.16 1.46
N TRP A 149 5.79 3.52 0.74
CA TRP A 149 5.93 2.07 0.75
C TRP A 149 6.44 1.53 2.09
N THR A 150 7.24 2.29 2.84
CA THR A 150 7.67 1.90 4.20
C THR A 150 6.53 1.87 5.22
N ARG A 151 5.48 2.68 5.02
CA ARG A 151 4.28 2.67 5.87
C ARG A 151 3.27 1.60 5.45
N HIS A 152 3.19 1.35 4.16
CA HIS A 152 2.15 0.53 3.55
C HIS A 152 2.50 -0.96 3.48
N CYS A 153 3.76 -1.33 3.67
CA CYS A 153 4.24 -2.70 3.63
C CYS A 153 4.75 -3.17 4.98
N GLY A 154 3.84 -3.73 5.78
CA GLY A 154 4.17 -4.20 7.11
C GLY A 154 2.94 -4.56 7.93
N GLY A 155 1.92 -5.17 7.32
CA GLY A 155 0.65 -5.54 7.98
C GLY A 155 0.78 -6.51 9.17
N GLY A 156 1.98 -6.80 9.65
CA GLY A 156 2.22 -7.49 10.91
C GLY A 156 2.90 -6.54 11.92
N ARG A 157 2.88 -6.93 13.21
CA ARG A 157 3.37 -6.16 14.38
C ARG A 157 4.85 -5.73 14.37
N ILE A 158 5.54 -5.80 13.24
CA ILE A 158 6.90 -5.29 13.09
C ILE A 158 6.80 -4.24 12.00
N PRO A 159 6.72 -2.94 12.37
CA PRO A 159 6.94 -1.86 11.43
C PRO A 159 8.21 -2.15 10.65
N LEU A 160 8.27 -1.77 9.37
CA LEU A 160 9.57 -1.55 8.75
C LEU A 160 10.40 -0.66 9.68
N ASP A 161 11.70 -0.96 9.73
CA ASP A 161 12.68 -0.35 10.63
C ASP A 161 12.35 1.12 10.93
N ILE A 162 11.98 1.40 12.18
CA ILE A 162 11.56 2.74 12.62
C ILE A 162 12.70 3.73 12.38
N GLU A 163 13.96 3.30 12.51
CA GLU A 163 15.12 4.14 12.26
C GLU A 163 15.21 4.54 10.79
N LEU A 164 15.01 3.59 9.87
CA LEU A 164 14.96 3.88 8.44
C LEU A 164 13.79 4.82 8.11
N ARG A 165 12.62 4.60 8.69
CA ARG A 165 11.46 5.48 8.46
C ARG A 165 11.73 6.90 8.91
N ASN A 166 12.29 7.08 10.10
CA ASN A 166 12.68 8.40 10.58
C ASN A 166 13.73 9.03 9.65
N THR A 167 14.70 8.24 9.17
CA THR A 167 15.72 8.71 8.21
C THR A 167 15.09 9.20 6.90
N ILE A 168 14.05 8.53 6.39
CA ILE A 168 13.34 8.96 5.18
C ILE A 168 12.49 10.21 5.46
N ASP A 169 11.80 10.26 6.61
CA ASP A 169 11.00 11.42 7.00
C ASP A 169 11.91 12.68 7.14
N ASP A 170 13.08 12.52 7.79
CA ASP A 170 14.10 13.58 7.92
C ASP A 170 14.61 14.05 6.55
N GLU A 171 14.83 13.12 5.61
CA GLU A 171 15.24 13.45 4.24
C GLU A 171 14.20 14.32 3.52
N VAL A 172 12.90 13.98 3.63
CA VAL A 172 11.82 14.78 3.03
C VAL A 172 11.85 16.21 3.58
N ASP A 173 12.02 16.35 4.90
CA ASP A 173 12.11 17.66 5.56
C ASP A 173 13.35 18.45 5.12
N GLU A 174 14.51 17.80 5.00
CA GLU A 174 15.75 18.41 4.51
C GLU A 174 15.63 18.89 3.06
N ILE A 175 15.00 18.11 2.18
CA ILE A 175 14.75 18.50 0.78
C ILE A 175 13.83 19.72 0.72
N VAL A 176 12.75 19.73 1.51
CA VAL A 176 11.84 20.89 1.57
C VAL A 176 12.55 22.12 2.14
N ALA A 177 13.39 21.95 3.17
CA ALA A 177 14.20 23.04 3.72
C ALA A 177 15.15 23.62 2.67
N GLU A 178 15.74 22.76 1.83
CA GLU A 178 16.60 23.19 0.72
C GLU A 178 15.83 23.97 -0.34
N PHE A 179 14.64 23.52 -0.75
CA PHE A 179 13.77 24.30 -1.66
C PHE A 179 13.41 25.68 -1.07
N ARG A 180 13.10 25.75 0.24
CA ARG A 180 12.81 27.02 0.93
C ARG A 180 14.04 27.93 0.94
N ARG A 181 15.22 27.38 1.22
CA ARG A 181 16.49 28.12 1.22
C ARG A 181 16.80 28.73 -0.15
N ARG A 182 16.48 28.02 -1.22
CA ARG A 182 16.64 28.48 -2.61
C ARG A 182 15.53 29.41 -3.09
N GLY A 183 14.39 29.42 -2.40
CA GLY A 183 13.20 30.16 -2.85
C GLY A 183 12.51 29.50 -4.05
N THR A 184 12.64 28.17 -4.21
CA THR A 184 12.17 27.41 -5.38
C THR A 184 11.11 26.37 -5.03
N CYS A 185 10.40 26.55 -3.92
CA CYS A 185 9.30 25.64 -3.53
C CYS A 185 8.17 25.57 -4.57
N ASP A 186 8.00 26.57 -5.43
CA ASP A 186 7.02 26.57 -6.52
C ASP A 186 7.24 25.41 -7.50
N ARG A 187 8.47 24.88 -7.59
CA ARG A 187 8.82 23.67 -8.36
C ARG A 187 8.06 22.43 -7.91
N LEU A 188 7.52 22.41 -6.69
CA LEU A 188 6.71 21.30 -6.16
C LEU A 188 5.21 21.40 -6.52
N LEU A 189 4.74 22.54 -7.06
CA LEU A 189 3.33 22.73 -7.43
C LEU A 189 2.77 21.70 -8.43
N PRO A 190 3.54 21.18 -9.41
CA PRO A 190 3.06 20.10 -10.27
C PRO A 190 2.78 18.79 -9.52
N LEU A 191 3.43 18.57 -8.37
CA LEU A 191 3.28 17.33 -7.59
C LEU A 191 1.98 17.30 -6.76
N LEU A 192 1.22 18.40 -6.71
CA LEU A 192 -0.13 18.43 -6.13
C LEU A 192 -1.11 17.51 -6.86
N ASP A 193 -0.76 17.08 -8.07
CA ASP A 193 -1.52 16.14 -8.88
C ASP A 193 -0.87 14.74 -8.94
N SER A 194 0.18 14.49 -8.13
CA SER A 194 0.88 13.20 -8.10
C SER A 194 -0.07 12.04 -7.80
N PRO A 195 0.06 10.88 -8.48
CA PRO A 195 -0.72 9.69 -8.17
C PRO A 195 -0.33 9.09 -6.80
N ASN A 196 0.90 9.32 -6.34
CA ASN A 196 1.34 8.90 -5.01
C ASN A 196 0.81 9.89 -3.96
N ILE A 197 0.01 9.37 -3.02
CA ILE A 197 -0.70 10.19 -2.04
C ILE A 197 0.22 10.94 -1.06
N THR A 198 1.31 10.30 -0.63
CA THR A 198 2.31 10.92 0.25
C THR A 198 3.02 12.07 -0.45
N THR A 199 3.47 11.86 -1.71
CA THR A 199 4.06 12.93 -2.54
C THR A 199 3.12 14.11 -2.67
N ARG A 200 1.82 13.84 -2.93
CA ARG A 200 0.80 14.88 -3.02
C ARG A 200 0.64 15.66 -1.72
N ALA A 201 0.56 14.94 -0.60
CA ALA A 201 0.39 15.54 0.73
C ALA A 201 1.59 16.41 1.12
N GLU A 202 2.80 15.90 0.96
CA GLU A 202 4.02 16.65 1.31
C GLU A 202 4.23 17.85 0.39
N ALA A 203 3.98 17.72 -0.92
CA ALA A 203 4.05 18.84 -1.86
C ALA A 203 3.05 19.94 -1.46
N ALA A 204 1.85 19.57 -1.01
CA ALA A 204 0.85 20.53 -0.54
C ALA A 204 1.29 21.25 0.73
N ARG A 205 1.85 20.55 1.72
CA ARG A 205 2.40 21.18 2.94
C ARG A 205 3.56 22.12 2.62
N ALA A 206 4.44 21.72 1.70
CA ALA A 206 5.58 22.53 1.27
C ALA A 206 5.18 23.81 0.52
N THR A 207 4.06 23.79 -0.21
CA THR A 207 3.64 24.87 -1.12
C THR A 207 2.43 25.68 -0.63
N VAL A 208 1.88 25.38 0.55
CA VAL A 208 0.67 26.06 1.06
C VAL A 208 0.80 27.57 1.16
N ARG A 209 1.99 28.10 1.48
CA ARG A 209 2.23 29.56 1.56
C ARG A 209 2.44 30.22 0.19
N ILE A 210 2.56 29.44 -0.88
CA ILE A 210 2.73 29.90 -2.27
C ILE A 210 1.40 29.80 -3.03
N ALA A 211 0.70 28.68 -2.88
CA ALA A 211 -0.57 28.41 -3.56
C ALA A 211 -1.61 27.83 -2.57
N PRO A 212 -2.08 28.62 -1.59
CA PRO A 212 -2.88 28.15 -0.47
C PRO A 212 -4.14 27.39 -0.90
N GLU A 213 -4.88 27.90 -1.88
CA GLU A 213 -6.11 27.27 -2.36
C GLU A 213 -5.86 25.89 -3.01
N ARG A 214 -4.81 25.79 -3.84
CA ARG A 214 -4.47 24.53 -4.52
C ARG A 214 -3.93 23.50 -3.53
N ALA A 215 -3.06 23.91 -2.61
CA ALA A 215 -2.52 23.06 -1.56
C ALA A 215 -3.62 22.55 -0.62
N ALA A 216 -4.53 23.42 -0.18
CA ALA A 216 -5.67 23.03 0.65
C ALA A 216 -6.54 21.99 -0.06
N LYS A 217 -6.89 22.21 -1.32
CA LYS A 217 -7.66 21.25 -2.13
C LYS A 217 -6.96 19.89 -2.25
N ALA A 218 -5.64 19.88 -2.43
CA ALA A 218 -4.86 18.64 -2.48
C ALA A 218 -4.90 17.90 -1.13
N LEU A 219 -4.71 18.61 0.00
CA LEU A 219 -4.79 18.02 1.34
C LEU A 219 -6.20 17.53 1.68
N GLU A 220 -7.26 18.21 1.23
CA GLU A 220 -8.64 17.73 1.39
C GLU A 220 -8.90 16.45 0.60
N ALA A 221 -8.34 16.33 -0.60
CA ALA A 221 -8.45 15.10 -1.37
C ALA A 221 -7.70 13.95 -0.68
N VAL A 222 -6.52 14.22 -0.12
CA VAL A 222 -5.76 13.26 0.72
C VAL A 222 -6.58 12.86 1.94
N SER A 223 -7.20 13.81 2.63
CA SER A 223 -8.04 13.56 3.81
C SER A 223 -9.36 12.87 3.53
N LYS A 224 -9.66 12.54 2.26
CA LYS A 224 -10.85 11.78 1.84
C LYS A 224 -10.49 10.45 1.16
N SER A 225 -9.20 10.14 1.05
CA SER A 225 -8.70 8.96 0.32
C SER A 225 -8.98 7.62 0.98
N GLY A 226 -9.28 7.61 2.29
CA GLY A 226 -9.39 6.38 3.09
C GLY A 226 -8.04 5.81 3.54
N ASP A 227 -6.92 6.40 3.13
CA ASP A 227 -5.59 6.11 3.69
C ASP A 227 -5.54 6.65 5.13
N SER A 228 -5.58 5.76 6.12
CA SER A 228 -5.71 6.16 7.52
C SER A 228 -4.53 6.99 8.04
N TRP A 229 -3.34 6.82 7.46
CA TRP A 229 -2.13 7.53 7.88
C TRP A 229 -2.10 8.94 7.31
N GLU A 230 -2.26 9.06 6.00
CA GLU A 230 -2.23 10.36 5.34
C GLU A 230 -3.47 11.20 5.66
N LEU A 231 -4.63 10.57 5.88
CA LEU A 231 -5.85 11.27 6.27
C LEU A 231 -5.70 12.04 7.59
N GLY A 232 -5.10 11.41 8.60
CA GLY A 232 -4.88 12.05 9.90
C GLY A 232 -3.93 13.23 9.79
N ARG A 233 -2.78 13.05 9.12
CA ARG A 233 -1.78 14.11 8.94
C ARG A 233 -2.32 15.27 8.10
N ALA A 234 -2.98 14.98 6.98
CA ALA A 234 -3.57 16.02 6.13
C ALA A 234 -4.68 16.79 6.85
N GLY A 235 -5.55 16.11 7.61
CA GLY A 235 -6.60 16.74 8.42
C GLY A 235 -6.03 17.67 9.50
N GLN A 236 -4.94 17.27 10.16
CA GLN A 236 -4.23 18.10 11.12
C GLN A 236 -3.55 19.30 10.46
N SER A 237 -2.87 19.11 9.32
CA SER A 237 -2.25 20.21 8.57
C SER A 237 -3.27 21.26 8.16
N LEU A 238 -4.42 20.85 7.62
CA LEU A 238 -5.50 21.77 7.26
C LEU A 238 -5.95 22.60 8.48
N ARG A 239 -6.18 21.96 9.63
CA ARG A 239 -6.56 22.66 10.86
C ARG A 239 -5.52 23.69 11.30
N SER A 240 -4.25 23.30 11.31
CA SER A 240 -3.18 24.22 11.68
C SER A 240 -3.08 25.41 10.71
N TYR A 241 -3.25 25.20 9.41
CA TYR A 241 -3.22 26.29 8.43
C TYR A 241 -4.44 27.22 8.54
N GLU A 242 -5.59 26.71 8.98
CA GLU A 242 -6.77 27.53 9.30
C GLU A 242 -6.51 28.40 10.54
N GLU A 243 -5.95 27.82 11.59
CA GLU A 243 -5.59 28.51 12.84
C GLU A 243 -4.51 29.59 12.61
N GLU A 244 -3.55 29.34 11.73
CA GLU A 244 -2.51 30.30 11.32
C GLU A 244 -3.03 31.38 10.37
N GLY A 245 -4.26 31.25 9.83
CA GLY A 245 -4.81 32.15 8.81
C GLY A 245 -4.13 32.05 7.44
N VAL A 246 -3.43 30.95 7.15
CA VAL A 246 -2.83 30.68 5.83
C VAL A 246 -3.91 30.29 4.82
N ILE A 247 -4.94 29.58 5.27
CA ILE A 247 -6.12 29.21 4.48
C ILE A 247 -7.39 29.64 5.21
N PRO A 248 -8.50 29.91 4.50
CA PRO A 248 -9.76 30.23 5.16
C PRO A 248 -10.30 29.04 5.97
N PRO A 249 -11.01 29.28 7.08
CA PRO A 249 -11.68 28.21 7.83
C PRO A 249 -12.64 27.43 6.94
N ARG A 250 -12.54 26.10 6.94
CA ARG A 250 -13.52 25.23 6.29
C ARG A 250 -14.85 25.31 7.03
N THR A 251 -15.94 25.38 6.29
CA THR A 251 -17.27 25.18 6.84
C THR A 251 -17.33 23.77 7.45
N PRO A 252 -17.80 23.61 8.70
CA PRO A 252 -17.99 22.28 9.28
C PRO A 252 -18.84 21.45 8.31
N SER A 253 -18.31 20.32 7.84
CA SER A 253 -19.14 19.41 7.05
C SER A 253 -20.27 18.94 7.96
N GLN A 254 -21.52 19.17 7.55
CA GLN A 254 -22.66 18.54 8.20
C GLN A 254 -22.49 17.04 8.03
N SER A 255 -21.97 16.39 9.08
CA SER A 255 -21.78 14.95 9.20
C SER A 255 -23.08 14.25 9.55
#